data_AF-A0A9W8HVM0-F1
#
_entry.id   AF-A0A9W8HVM0-F1
#
_cell.length_a   1.000
_cell.length_b   1.000
_cell.length_c   1.000
_cell.angle_alpha   90.00
_cell.angle_beta   90.00
_cell.angle_gamma   90.00
#
_symmetry.space_group_name_H-M   'P 1'
#
loop_
_entity.id
_entity.type
_entity.pdbx_description
1 polymer ?
#
loop_
_entity_poly.entity_id
_entity_poly.type
_entity_poly.pdbx_seq_one_letter_code
_entity_poly.pdbx_strand_id
1 'polypeptide(L)'
;RKLEKRPTRQELIDHNVLKNSNASPAVQAAQLKLAHSQLEDQLERKLGNRPTRQELIDHNVLKDSNLAPALQAKEAELGRSLLEDQLERKLENRPPREKLVEQHIITDEC
;
A
#
# COMPACT_ATOMS: atom_id res chain seq x y z
N ARG A 1 3.35 51.01 -3.39
CA ARG A 1 2.23 50.04 -3.27
C ARG A 1 2.39 48.72 -4.04
N LYS A 2 3.18 48.59 -5.13
CA LYS A 2 3.35 47.28 -5.82
C LYS A 2 4.31 46.31 -5.11
N LEU A 3 5.35 46.82 -4.47
CA LEU A 3 6.35 46.00 -3.77
C LEU A 3 5.86 45.42 -2.44
N GLU A 4 4.90 46.07 -1.79
CA GLU A 4 4.29 45.60 -0.53
C GLU A 4 3.48 44.32 -0.72
N LYS A 5 3.01 44.04 -1.94
CA LYS A 5 2.28 42.82 -2.31
C LYS A 5 3.17 41.79 -3.02
N ARG A 6 4.50 41.99 -3.00
CA ARG A 6 5.42 41.05 -3.66
C ARG A 6 5.45 39.75 -2.87
N PRO A 7 5.22 38.59 -3.51
CA PRO A 7 5.40 37.30 -2.86
C PRO A 7 6.85 37.12 -2.41
N THR A 8 7.02 36.39 -1.33
CA THR A 8 8.30 35.96 -0.81
C THR A 8 8.98 35.00 -1.80
N ARG A 9 10.31 34.90 -1.70
CA ARG A 9 11.07 33.94 -2.50
C ARG A 9 10.58 32.51 -2.28
N GLN A 10 10.22 32.17 -1.05
CA GLN A 10 9.77 30.83 -0.71
C GLN A 10 8.42 30.52 -1.37
N GLU A 11 7.45 31.42 -1.29
CA GLU A 11 6.16 31.25 -1.98
C GLU A 11 6.35 31.06 -3.49
N LEU A 12 7.26 31.80 -4.11
CA LEU A 12 7.56 31.63 -5.53
C LEU A 12 8.19 30.26 -5.85
N ILE A 13 8.96 29.67 -4.94
CA ILE A 13 9.50 28.32 -5.07
C ILE A 13 8.39 27.29 -4.93
N ASP A 14 7.53 27.43 -3.92
CA ASP A 14 6.44 26.51 -3.63
C ASP A 14 5.41 26.49 -4.76
N HIS A 15 5.17 27.64 -5.40
CA HIS A 15 4.37 27.78 -6.62
C HIS A 15 5.13 27.42 -7.91
N ASN A 16 6.35 26.86 -7.79
CA ASN A 16 7.20 26.40 -8.90
C ASN A 16 7.54 27.49 -9.94
N VAL A 17 7.50 28.76 -9.54
CA VAL A 17 7.90 29.92 -10.35
C VAL A 17 9.41 30.11 -10.31
N LEU A 18 10.01 30.03 -9.11
CA LEU A 18 11.46 30.03 -8.92
C LEU A 18 11.98 28.62 -8.65
N LYS A 19 13.20 28.32 -9.09
CA LYS A 19 13.84 27.02 -8.80
C LYS A 19 14.54 27.08 -7.44
N ASN A 20 14.36 26.04 -6.64
CA ASN A 20 15.11 25.86 -5.40
C ASN A 20 16.51 25.31 -5.68
N SER A 21 17.36 26.11 -6.32
CA SER A 21 18.75 25.75 -6.57
C SER A 21 19.68 26.91 -6.20
N ASN A 22 20.80 26.56 -5.59
CA ASN A 22 21.91 27.49 -5.32
C ASN A 22 22.86 27.61 -6.53
N ALA A 23 22.59 26.88 -7.61
CA ALA A 23 23.36 26.98 -8.85
C ALA A 23 23.12 28.32 -9.54
N SER A 24 24.14 28.80 -10.26
CA SER A 24 24.02 30.01 -11.06
C SER A 24 22.93 29.85 -12.15
N PRO A 25 22.23 30.94 -12.55
CA PRO A 25 21.16 30.86 -13.54
C PRO A 25 21.54 30.15 -14.84
N ALA A 26 22.81 30.27 -15.25
CA ALA A 26 23.33 29.63 -16.46
C ALA A 26 23.37 28.08 -16.38
N VAL A 27 23.56 27.51 -15.19
CA VAL A 27 23.74 26.05 -15.00
C VAL A 27 22.44 25.38 -14.53
N GLN A 28 21.46 26.14 -14.03
CA GLN A 28 20.19 25.60 -13.55
C GLN A 28 19.48 24.73 -14.60
N ALA A 29 19.52 25.13 -15.88
CA ALA A 29 18.91 24.35 -16.96
C ALA A 29 19.58 22.98 -17.14
N ALA A 30 20.91 22.92 -17.11
CA ALA A 30 21.66 21.67 -17.21
C ALA A 30 21.41 20.76 -15.99
N GLN A 31 21.36 21.35 -14.79
CA GLN A 31 21.04 20.62 -13.56
C GLN A 31 19.65 19.97 -13.62
N LEU A 32 18.63 20.71 -14.09
CA LEU A 32 17.28 20.17 -14.26
C LEU A 32 17.25 19.05 -15.30
N LYS A 33 17.95 19.20 -16.42
CA LYS A 33 18.04 18.17 -17.45
C LYS A 33 18.69 16.89 -16.91
N LEU A 34 19.76 17.02 -16.14
CA LEU A 34 20.41 15.89 -15.49
C LEU A 34 19.46 15.20 -14.49
N ALA A 35 18.79 15.97 -13.64
CA ALA A 35 17.83 15.42 -12.67
C ALA A 35 16.67 14.69 -13.38
N HIS A 36 16.20 15.22 -14.52
CA HIS A 36 15.18 14.58 -15.33
C HIS A 36 15.68 13.25 -15.90
N SER A 37 16.86 13.22 -16.53
CA SER A 37 17.45 11.99 -17.06
C SER A 37 17.64 10.92 -15.97
N GLN A 38 18.11 11.32 -14.79
CA GLN A 38 18.24 10.40 -13.65
C GLN A 38 16.89 9.84 -13.19
N LEU A 39 15.83 10.65 -13.24
CA LEU A 39 14.47 10.22 -12.90
C LEU A 39 13.92 9.27 -13.97
N GLU A 40 14.17 9.53 -15.24
CA GLU A 40 13.82 8.64 -16.36
C GLU A 40 14.49 7.28 -16.20
N ASP A 41 15.80 7.24 -15.98
CA ASP A 41 16.54 5.99 -15.77
C ASP A 41 16.02 5.22 -14.54
N GLN A 42 15.70 5.92 -13.45
CA GLN A 42 15.13 5.31 -12.25
C GLN A 42 13.74 4.72 -12.51
N LEU A 43 12.91 5.44 -13.26
CA LEU A 43 11.57 4.99 -13.61
C LEU A 43 11.64 3.77 -14.53
N GLU A 44 12.50 3.79 -15.54
CA GLU A 44 12.71 2.66 -16.45
C GLU A 44 13.10 1.40 -15.69
N ARG A 45 14.07 1.48 -14.77
CA ARG A 45 14.45 0.34 -13.91
C ARG A 45 13.27 -0.17 -13.06
N LYS A 46 12.46 0.73 -12.49
CA LYS A 46 11.30 0.35 -11.67
C LYS A 46 10.19 -0.29 -12.48
N LEU A 47 9.98 0.18 -13.71
CA LEU A 47 9.00 -0.40 -14.64
C LEU A 47 9.47 -1.77 -15.15
N GLY A 48 10.76 -1.93 -15.41
CA GLY A 48 11.36 -3.22 -15.80
C GLY A 48 11.24 -4.29 -14.71
N ASN A 49 11.35 -3.89 -13.44
CA ASN A 49 11.21 -4.78 -12.27
C ASN A 49 9.81 -4.72 -11.64
N ARG A 50 8.79 -4.34 -12.40
CA ARG A 50 7.44 -4.20 -11.86
C ARG A 50 6.86 -5.59 -11.53
N PRO A 51 6.44 -5.85 -10.27
CA PRO A 51 5.82 -7.12 -9.92
C PRO A 51 4.46 -7.28 -10.59
N THR A 52 4.11 -8.53 -10.85
CA THR A 52 2.81 -8.94 -11.38
C THR A 52 1.72 -8.81 -10.33
N ARG A 53 0.44 -8.78 -10.76
CA ARG A 53 -0.70 -8.80 -9.84
C ARG A 53 -0.67 -10.03 -8.93
N GLN A 54 -0.28 -11.19 -9.47
CA GLN A 54 -0.26 -12.44 -8.72
C GLN A 54 0.77 -12.39 -7.58
N GLU A 55 2.00 -11.96 -7.86
CA GLU A 55 3.03 -11.79 -6.82
C GLU A 55 2.55 -10.85 -5.70
N LEU A 56 1.87 -9.77 -6.04
CA LEU A 56 1.31 -8.86 -5.04
C LEU A 56 0.20 -9.50 -4.19
N ILE A 57 -0.56 -10.45 -4.74
CA ILE A 57 -1.57 -11.22 -4.00
C ILE A 57 -0.91 -12.25 -3.10
N ASP A 58 0.10 -12.96 -3.61
CA ASP A 58 0.83 -13.97 -2.86
C ASP A 58 1.57 -13.35 -1.66
N HIS A 59 2.06 -12.12 -1.82
CA HIS A 59 2.63 -11.32 -0.73
C HIS A 59 1.58 -10.59 0.13
N ASN A 60 0.28 -10.83 -0.09
CA ASN A 60 -0.85 -10.23 0.64
C ASN A 60 -0.86 -8.68 0.63
N VAL A 61 -0.27 -8.07 -0.40
CA VAL A 61 -0.32 -6.62 -0.65
C VAL A 61 -1.64 -6.26 -1.31
N LEU A 62 -2.03 -7.01 -2.35
CA LEU A 62 -3.35 -6.92 -2.98
C LEU A 62 -4.26 -8.03 -2.46
N LYS A 63 -5.57 -7.75 -2.42
CA LYS A 63 -6.58 -8.78 -2.15
C LYS A 63 -6.93 -9.47 -3.47
N ASP A 64 -7.09 -10.79 -3.41
CA ASP A 64 -7.59 -11.54 -4.56
C ASP A 64 -9.09 -11.33 -4.69
N SER A 65 -9.46 -10.24 -5.35
CA SER A 65 -10.83 -9.87 -5.61
C SER A 65 -10.99 -9.43 -7.06
N ASN A 66 -12.12 -9.84 -7.65
CA ASN A 66 -12.56 -9.43 -8.97
C ASN A 66 -13.49 -8.20 -8.91
N LEU A 67 -13.74 -7.66 -7.72
CA LEU A 67 -14.57 -6.47 -7.53
C LEU A 67 -13.77 -5.19 -7.84
N ALA A 68 -14.51 -4.12 -8.14
CA ALA A 68 -13.96 -2.80 -8.34
C ALA A 68 -13.17 -2.34 -7.09
N PRO A 69 -12.07 -1.58 -7.25
CA PRO A 69 -11.20 -1.17 -6.13
C PRO A 69 -11.93 -0.50 -4.96
N ALA A 70 -12.98 0.28 -5.26
CA ALA A 70 -13.79 0.96 -4.25
C ALA A 70 -14.60 0.00 -3.34
N LEU A 71 -14.88 -1.23 -3.79
CA LEU A 71 -15.70 -2.20 -3.06
C LEU A 71 -14.88 -3.25 -2.30
N GLN A 72 -13.62 -3.46 -2.67
CA GLN A 72 -12.75 -4.49 -2.07
C GLN A 72 -12.63 -4.33 -0.55
N ALA A 73 -12.59 -3.10 -0.05
CA ALA A 73 -12.54 -2.83 1.39
C ALA A 73 -13.80 -3.34 2.12
N LYS A 74 -14.99 -3.13 1.53
CA LYS A 74 -16.27 -3.56 2.08
C LYS A 74 -16.48 -5.06 1.96
N GLU A 75 -16.04 -5.66 0.86
CA GLU A 75 -16.00 -7.12 0.71
C GLU A 75 -15.14 -7.77 1.80
N ALA A 76 -13.93 -7.26 2.04
CA ALA A 76 -13.05 -7.81 3.06
C ALA A 76 -13.60 -7.63 4.48
N GLU A 77 -14.28 -6.51 4.75
CA GLU A 77 -14.98 -6.27 6.02
C GLU A 77 -16.11 -7.28 6.24
N LEU A 78 -16.97 -7.46 5.25
CA LEU A 78 -18.06 -8.44 5.30
C LEU A 78 -17.52 -9.86 5.46
N GLY A 79 -16.51 -10.24 4.68
CA GLY A 79 -15.90 -11.58 4.75
C GLY A 79 -15.31 -11.89 6.13
N ARG A 80 -14.70 -10.89 6.79
CA ARG A 80 -14.22 -11.05 8.17
C ARG A 80 -15.36 -11.26 9.16
N SER A 81 -16.40 -10.43 9.11
CA SER A 81 -17.56 -10.56 10.01
C SER A 81 -18.27 -11.91 9.84
N LEU A 82 -18.48 -12.37 8.61
CA LEU A 82 -19.06 -13.69 8.35
C LEU A 82 -18.20 -14.82 8.89
N LEU A 83 -16.87 -14.71 8.78
CA LEU A 83 -15.94 -15.70 9.30
C LEU A 83 -15.95 -15.72 10.83
N GLU A 84 -16.04 -14.55 11.47
CA GLU A 84 -16.17 -14.41 12.92
C GLU A 84 -17.43 -15.11 13.43
N ASP A 85 -18.60 -14.79 12.85
CA ASP A 85 -19.87 -15.42 13.22
C ASP A 85 -19.84 -16.95 13.01
N GLN A 86 -19.18 -17.41 11.94
CA GLN A 86 -19.02 -18.84 11.68
C GLN A 86 -18.10 -19.52 12.69
N LEU A 87 -17.02 -18.85 13.07
CA LEU A 87 -16.06 -19.36 14.04
C LEU A 87 -16.70 -19.44 15.43
N GLU A 88 -17.45 -18.42 15.83
CA GLU A 88 -18.17 -18.39 17.10
C GLU A 88 -19.09 -19.60 17.24
N ARG A 89 -19.98 -19.85 16.26
CA ARG A 89 -20.87 -21.02 16.26
C ARG A 89 -20.12 -22.36 16.33
N LYS A 90 -18.96 -22.47 15.68
CA LYS A 90 -18.14 -23.70 15.72
C LYS A 90 -17.46 -23.89 17.08
N LEU A 91 -17.09 -22.80 17.75
CA LEU A 91 -16.50 -22.83 19.08
C LEU A 91 -17.55 -23.13 20.16
N GLU A 92 -18.78 -22.63 20.02
CA GLU A 92 -19.90 -22.97 20.90
C GLU A 92 -20.20 -24.48 20.89
N ASN A 93 -20.16 -25.09 19.70
CA ASN A 93 -20.41 -26.52 19.51
C ASN A 93 -19.13 -27.37 19.61
N ARG A 94 -18.08 -26.85 20.26
CA ARG A 94 -16.81 -27.56 20.40
C ARG A 94 -17.00 -28.85 21.22
N PRO A 95 -16.69 -30.04 20.66
CA PRO A 95 -16.80 -31.28 21.41
C PRO A 95 -15.91 -31.28 22.66
N PRO A 96 -16.41 -31.76 23.81
CA PRO A 96 -15.59 -31.90 25.00
C PRO A 96 -14.59 -33.05 24.85
N ARG A 97 -13.57 -33.10 25.71
CA ARG A 97 -12.44 -34.05 25.58
C ARG A 97 -12.94 -35.50 25.55
N GLU A 98 -13.91 -35.82 26.38
CA GLU A 98 -14.46 -37.16 26.56
C GLU A 98 -15.01 -37.71 25.23
N LYS A 99 -15.67 -36.84 24.45
CA LYS A 99 -16.18 -37.21 23.11
C LYS A 99 -15.06 -37.52 22.12
N LEU A 100 -13.91 -36.86 22.25
CA LEU A 100 -12.75 -37.12 21.39
C LEU A 100 -12.04 -38.43 21.77
N VAL A 101 -12.02 -38.80 23.05
CA VAL A 101 -11.52 -40.10 23.54
C VAL A 101 -12.44 -41.23 23.05
N GLU A 102 -13.76 -41.09 23.19
CA GLU A 102 -14.75 -42.07 22.68
C GLU A 102 -14.56 -42.33 21.16
N GLN A 103 -14.24 -41.28 20.41
CA GLN A 103 -13.99 -41.36 18.97
C GLN A 103 -12.58 -41.87 18.61
N HIS A 104 -11.76 -42.24 19.61
CA HIS A 104 -10.38 -42.72 19.43
C HIS A 104 -9.47 -41.72 18.69
N ILE A 105 -9.79 -40.42 18.76
CA ILE A 105 -8.99 -39.33 18.15
C ILE A 105 -7.82 -38.96 19.07
N ILE A 106 -8.04 -39.03 20.38
CA ILE A 106 -7.03 -38.79 21.43
C ILE A 106 -7.01 -39.97 22.40
N THR A 107 -5.85 -40.24 22.98
CA THR A 107 -5.70 -41.23 24.05
C THR A 107 -6.10 -40.65 25.39
N ASP A 108 -6.60 -41.49 26.30
CA ASP A 108 -7.03 -41.04 27.62
C ASP A 108 -5.86 -40.67 28.53
N GLU A 109 -4.64 -41.10 28.18
CA GLU A 109 -3.42 -40.86 28.93
C GLU A 109 -2.94 -39.40 28.77
N CYS A 110 -3.39 -38.52 29.68
CA CYS A 110 -2.78 -37.25 30.09
C CYS A 110 -3.13 -36.98 31.54
#